data_AF-A0A7C1LUI9-F1
#
_entry.id   AF-A0A7C1LUI9-F1
#
_cell.length_a   1.000
_cell.length_b   1.000
_cell.length_c   1.000
_cell.angle_alpha   90.00
_cell.angle_beta   90.00
_cell.angle_gamma   90.00
#
_symmetry.space_group_name_H-M   'P 1'
#
loop_
_entity.id
_entity.type
_entity.pdbx_description
1 polymer ?
#
loop_
_entity_poly.entity_id
_entity_poly.type
_entity_poly.pdbx_seq_one_letter_code
_entity_poly.pdbx_strand_id
1 'polypeptide(L)' 'MKNIGQFCLTLGLTDRKLPKKSWVKISQIRTLSVKRIGKTVARASAEELVSVIDGLNEIIGS' A
#
# COMPACT_ATOMS: atom_id res chain seq x y z
N MET A 1 1.19 -17.24 -6.51
CA MET A 1 2.10 -16.97 -5.38
C MET A 1 1.67 -15.67 -4.71
N LYS A 2 0.78 -15.73 -3.71
CA LYS A 2 0.48 -14.57 -2.85
C LYS A 2 1.47 -14.62 -1.68
N ASN A 3 2.69 -14.12 -1.88
CA ASN A 3 3.67 -13.98 -0.81
C ASN A 3 3.45 -12.64 -0.09
N ILE A 4 2.27 -12.45 0.51
CA ILE A 4 2.13 -11.48 1.59
C ILE A 4 2.71 -12.21 2.81
N GLY A 5 4.02 -12.07 2.99
CA GLY A 5 4.74 -12.75 4.06
C GLY A 5 4.07 -12.46 5.40
N GLN A 6 3.93 -13.50 6.21
CA GLN A 6 3.22 -13.55 7.50
C GLN A 6 3.84 -12.65 8.59
N PHE A 7 4.68 -11.68 8.22
CA PHE A 7 5.29 -10.73 9.13
C PHE A 7 5.30 -9.32 8.49
N CYS A 8 4.60 -8.40 9.14
CA CYS A 8 4.46 -6.94 8.89
C CYS A 8 3.42 -6.40 7.88
N LEU A 9 2.62 -7.20 7.15
CA LEU A 9 1.56 -6.70 6.22
C LEU A 9 2.06 -5.49 5.38
N THR A 10 3.15 -5.72 4.65
CA THR A 10 3.87 -4.67 3.91
C THR A 10 4.04 -5.11 2.46
N LEU A 11 3.62 -4.26 1.52
CA LEU A 11 3.74 -4.51 0.08
C LEU A 11 4.81 -3.60 -0.52
N GLY A 12 5.79 -4.18 -1.23
CA GLY A 12 6.76 -3.40 -2.01
C GLY A 12 6.12 -2.86 -3.29
N LEU A 13 6.30 -1.56 -3.56
CA LEU A 13 5.82 -0.92 -4.77
C LEU A 13 6.84 -1.06 -5.91
N THR A 14 6.34 -1.26 -7.12
CA THR A 14 7.15 -1.55 -8.31
C THR A 14 7.31 -0.36 -9.26
N ASP A 15 6.54 0.72 -9.08
CA ASP A 15 6.59 1.89 -9.96
C ASP A 15 7.96 2.59 -9.93
N ARG A 16 8.61 2.65 -11.10
CA ARG A 16 9.91 3.29 -11.31
C ARG A 16 9.88 4.81 -11.17
N LYS A 17 8.70 5.44 -11.21
CA LYS A 17 8.52 6.90 -11.03
C LYS A 17 8.66 7.34 -9.58
N LEU A 18 8.62 6.40 -8.63
CA LEU A 18 8.84 6.73 -7.23
C LEU A 18 10.29 7.19 -7.03
N PRO A 19 10.50 8.31 -6.30
CA PRO A 19 11.84 8.87 -6.13
C PRO A 19 12.80 7.94 -5.36
N LYS A 20 12.26 6.97 -4.62
CA LYS A 20 12.97 5.94 -3.88
C LYS A 20 12.15 4.65 -3.85
N LYS A 21 12.83 3.51 -3.65
CA LYS A 21 12.18 2.24 -3.35
C LYS A 21 11.27 2.43 -2.13
N SER A 22 10.01 2.06 -2.28
CA SER A 22 8.95 2.38 -1.31
C SER A 22 8.06 1.17 -1.06
N TRP A 23 7.36 1.21 0.08
CA TRP A 23 6.46 0.16 0.52
C TRP A 23 5.17 0.76 1.05
N VAL A 24 4.04 0.08 0.79
CA VAL A 24 2.79 0.32 1.51
C VAL A 24 2.84 -0.45 2.81
N LYS A 25 2.71 0.25 3.94
CA LYS A 25 2.53 -0.35 5.26
C LYS A 25 1.03 -0.53 5.52
N ILE A 26 0.48 -1.68 5.12
CA ILE A 26 -0.98 -1.94 5.16
C ILE A 26 -1.48 -1.92 6.61
N SER A 27 -0.64 -2.33 7.56
CA SER A 27 -0.89 -2.26 9.00
C SER A 27 -0.99 -0.84 9.59
N GLN A 28 -0.66 0.22 8.84
CA GLN A 28 -0.60 1.59 9.35
C GLN A 28 -1.58 2.52 8.63
N ILE A 29 -2.86 2.39 8.93
CA ILE A 29 -3.94 3.19 8.32
C ILE A 29 -4.08 4.52 9.07
N ARG A 30 -4.16 5.63 8.32
CA ARG A 30 -4.36 6.98 8.88
C ARG A 30 -5.38 7.75 8.07
N THR A 31 -6.32 8.40 8.75
CA THR A 31 -7.16 9.43 8.15
C THR A 31 -6.40 10.75 8.14
N LEU A 32 -6.25 11.37 6.97
CA LEU A 32 -5.57 12.65 6.80
C LEU A 32 -6.53 13.68 6.20
N SER A 33 -6.40 14.94 6.61
CA SER A 33 -7.09 16.04 5.94
C SER A 33 -6.57 16.19 4.51
N VAL A 34 -7.47 16.43 3.55
CA VAL A 34 -7.13 16.72 2.15
C VAL A 34 -6.19 17.92 2.01
N LYS A 35 -6.24 18.89 2.93
CA LYS A 35 -5.33 20.05 2.96
C LYS A 35 -3.87 19.68 3.22
N ARG A 36 -3.61 18.50 3.81
CA ARG A 36 -2.25 17.99 4.11
C ARG A 36 -1.70 17.09 3.00
N ILE A 37 -2.52 16.69 2.03
CA ILE A 37 -2.11 15.82 0.92
C ILE A 37 -1.49 16.70 -0.17
N GLY A 38 -0.23 16.41 -0.53
CA GLY A 38 0.49 17.12 -1.59
C GLY A 38 0.15 16.63 -3.00
N LYS A 39 1.00 16.96 -3.97
CA LYS A 39 0.86 16.49 -5.36
C LYS A 39 1.05 14.98 -5.45
N THR A 40 0.31 14.32 -6.34
CA THR A 40 0.50 12.90 -6.67
C THR A 40 1.88 12.66 -7.27
N VAL A 41 2.60 11.65 -6.78
CA VAL A 41 3.96 11.31 -7.24
C VAL A 41 4.02 10.08 -8.14
N ALA A 42 3.07 9.16 -8.00
CA ALA A 42 2.99 7.89 -8.72
C ALA A 42 1.56 7.30 -8.59
N ARG A 43 1.27 6.24 -9.34
CA ARG A 43 0.00 5.49 -9.23
C ARG A 43 0.32 4.00 -9.15
N ALA A 44 -0.21 3.34 -8.13
CA ALA A 44 -0.09 1.88 -7.99
C ALA A 44 -0.83 1.16 -9.13
N SER A 45 -0.35 -0.02 -9.49
CA SER A 45 -1.05 -0.88 -10.46
C SER A 45 -2.35 -1.44 -9.87
N ALA A 46 -3.23 -1.97 -10.72
CA ALA A 46 -4.45 -2.62 -10.25
C ALA A 46 -4.14 -3.84 -9.36
N GLU A 47 -3.10 -4.59 -9.70
CA GLU A 47 -2.64 -5.77 -8.96
C GLU A 47 -2.05 -5.41 -7.60
N GLU A 48 -1.30 -4.31 -7.53
CA GLU A 48 -0.80 -3.77 -6.26
C GLU A 48 -1.97 -3.31 -5.38
N LEU A 49 -2.97 -2.62 -5.94
CA LEU A 49 -4.17 -2.20 -5.21
C LEU A 49 -4.97 -3.39 -4.67
N VAL A 50 -5.16 -4.43 -5.48
CA VAL A 50 -5.83 -5.68 -5.03
C VAL A 50 -5.06 -6.29 -3.86
N SER A 51 -3.73 -6.37 -3.95
CA SER A 51 -2.90 -6.91 -2.87
C SER A 51 -2.98 -6.08 -1.57
N VAL A 52 -3.07 -4.75 -1.69
CA VAL A 52 -3.26 -3.86 -0.53
C VAL A 52 -4.65 -4.07 0.10
N ILE A 53 -5.70 -4.21 -0.70
CA ILE A 53 -7.07 -4.44 -0.21
C ILE A 53 -7.19 -5.81 0.45
N ASP A 54 -6.61 -6.86 -0.15
CA ASP A 54 -6.56 -8.20 0.45
C ASP A 54 -5.90 -8.15 1.84
N GLY A 55 -4.73 -7.50 1.94
CA GLY A 55 -4.05 -7.35 3.23
C GLY A 55 -4.79 -6.47 4.23
N LEU A 56 -5.61 -5.51 3.76
CA LEU A 56 -6.48 -4.72 4.64
C LEU A 56 -7.62 -5.58 5.19
N ASN A 57 -8.25 -6.40 4.35
CA ASN A 57 -9.32 -7.31 4.74
C ASN A 57 -8.85 -8.32 5.80
N GLU A 58 -7.60 -8.78 5.71
CA GLU A 58 -6.97 -9.61 6.75
C GLU A 58 -6.92 -8.91 8.12
N ILE A 59 -6.73 -7.58 8.18
CA ILE A 59 -6.69 -6.81 9.43
C ILE A 59 -8.09 -6.63 10.02
N ILE A 60 -9.07 -6.33 9.17
CA ILE A 60 -10.43 -6.00 9.62
C ILE A 60 -11.33 -7.24 9.77
N GLY A 61 -10.85 -8.43 9.37
CA GLY A 61 -11.59 -9.69 9.47
C GLY A 61 -12.76 -9.78 8.48
N SER A 62 -12.61 -9.19 7.28
CA SER A 62 -13.62 -9.16 6.22
C SER A 62 -13.33 -10.15 5.09
#